data_AF-A0A7C1J9K6-F1
#
_entry.id   AF-A0A7C1J9K6-F1
#
_cell.length_a   1.000
_cell.length_b   1.000
_cell.length_c   1.000
_cell.angle_alpha   90.00
_cell.angle_beta   90.00
_cell.angle_gamma   90.00
#
_symmetry.space_group_name_H-M   'P 1'
#
loop_
_entity.id
_entity.type
_entity.pdbx_description
1 polymer ?
#
loop_
_entity_poly.entity_id
_entity_poly.type
_entity_poly.pdbx_seq_one_letter_code
_entity_poly.pdbx_strand_id
1 'polypeptide(L)'
;MRNYKHLRRRRDFAVPLLETLSELPGHEARTSEVVAEVIRRYRDLIDSSGFERTRDGDLRCEYELRWTRQELTELGLLESPRHGVWRITAEGLKWLRDNPDATHVETSYGRGSQDEIVSEGETGTAALKDGGHPGLPEERPMGPYWLYTLDNYAVALLKVLADMAGHQGRPAAVIAEFYRRFRQFIPPEGFELLANSGRERWVSHVHWARYRLTTAALMDWPTPGVWRISEKGLEWVRENPSATSLGPGSVPTTRTLRRGTSPGVGRRSRRATQTRNDEESRWLEIIEGEVRAARDFLQGRVPRPSDERLCDLVWLCYLLELHQEVHDLFAIIDRSAVDPWLYKRTARLARLSAMKVSE
;
A
#
# COMPACT_ATOMS: atom_id res chain seq x y z
N MET A 1 -7.42 -35.54 10.66
CA MET A 1 -7.67 -34.18 10.13
C MET A 1 -7.48 -33.22 11.30
N ARG A 2 -6.65 -32.18 11.16
CA ARG A 2 -6.34 -31.26 12.28
C ARG A 2 -7.61 -30.53 12.75
N ASN A 3 -7.61 -30.10 14.01
CA ASN A 3 -8.76 -29.40 14.61
C ASN A 3 -8.77 -27.91 14.24
N TYR A 4 -9.17 -27.61 13.00
CA TYR A 4 -9.36 -26.24 12.52
C TYR A 4 -10.61 -25.63 13.14
N LYS A 5 -10.53 -24.39 13.64
CA LYS A 5 -11.70 -23.64 14.12
C LYS A 5 -12.48 -23.03 12.94
N HIS A 6 -11.91 -22.00 12.31
CA HIS A 6 -12.46 -21.34 11.13
C HIS A 6 -11.31 -20.79 10.27
N LEU A 7 -11.47 -20.83 8.96
CA LEU A 7 -10.55 -20.23 7.99
C LEU A 7 -11.08 -18.85 7.62
N ARG A 8 -10.65 -17.82 8.35
CA ARG A 8 -11.13 -16.43 8.20
C ARG A 8 -10.07 -15.51 7.63
N ARG A 9 -8.83 -15.70 8.07
CA ARG A 9 -7.69 -14.85 7.75
C ARG A 9 -6.70 -15.63 6.91
N ARG A 10 -5.86 -14.89 6.18
CA ARG A 10 -4.77 -15.45 5.37
C ARG A 10 -3.97 -16.55 6.06
N ARG A 11 -3.51 -16.30 7.30
CA ARG A 11 -2.68 -17.23 8.08
C ARG A 11 -3.37 -18.59 8.32
N ASP A 12 -4.70 -18.62 8.32
CA ASP A 12 -5.48 -19.82 8.59
C ASP A 12 -5.42 -20.79 7.39
N PHE A 13 -5.17 -20.30 6.18
CA PHE A 13 -5.09 -21.11 4.95
C PHE A 13 -3.74 -21.81 4.75
N ALA A 14 -2.70 -21.46 5.52
CA ALA A 14 -1.34 -21.95 5.30
C ALA A 14 -1.23 -23.47 5.44
N VAL A 15 -1.71 -24.02 6.56
CA VAL A 15 -1.67 -25.46 6.80
C VAL A 15 -2.63 -26.23 5.89
N PRO A 16 -3.90 -25.81 5.69
CA PRO A 16 -4.79 -26.42 4.70
C PRO A 16 -4.19 -26.53 3.29
N LEU A 17 -3.49 -25.49 2.83
CA LEU A 17 -2.83 -25.47 1.53
C LEU A 17 -1.67 -26.48 1.44
N LEU A 18 -0.81 -26.53 2.45
CA LEU A 18 0.28 -27.51 2.52
C LEU A 18 -0.25 -28.94 2.60
N GLU A 19 -1.27 -29.20 3.43
CA GLU A 19 -1.89 -30.53 3.56
C GLU A 19 -2.48 -31.00 2.22
N THR A 20 -3.23 -30.14 1.53
CA THR A 20 -3.77 -30.45 0.21
C THR A 20 -2.66 -30.80 -0.79
N LEU A 21 -1.59 -29.99 -0.87
CA LEU A 21 -0.46 -30.30 -1.76
C LEU A 21 0.26 -31.59 -1.38
N SER A 22 0.40 -31.90 -0.07
CA SER A 22 1.07 -33.11 0.40
C SER A 22 0.36 -34.40 -0.02
N GLU A 23 -0.95 -34.35 -0.22
CA GLU A 23 -1.77 -35.50 -0.61
C GLU A 23 -1.97 -35.64 -2.12
N LEU A 24 -1.64 -34.61 -2.91
CA LEU A 24 -1.74 -34.67 -4.36
C LEU A 24 -0.60 -35.51 -4.97
N PRO A 25 -0.83 -36.25 -6.08
CA PRO A 25 0.19 -37.03 -6.75
C PRO A 25 1.40 -36.16 -7.16
N GLY A 26 2.60 -36.59 -6.76
CA GLY A 26 3.83 -35.84 -7.04
C GLY A 26 3.98 -34.54 -6.24
N HIS A 27 3.11 -34.29 -5.26
CA HIS A 27 3.13 -33.12 -4.39
C HIS A 27 2.99 -31.79 -5.13
N GLU A 28 2.49 -31.82 -6.37
CA GLU A 28 2.30 -30.66 -7.23
C GLU A 28 1.00 -30.74 -8.03
N ALA A 29 0.38 -29.59 -8.31
CA ALA A 29 -0.77 -29.50 -9.21
C ALA A 29 -0.92 -28.08 -9.77
N ARG A 30 -1.85 -27.89 -10.72
CA ARG A 30 -2.13 -26.55 -11.25
C ARG A 30 -2.75 -25.68 -10.17
N THR A 31 -2.46 -24.37 -10.19
CA THR A 31 -3.02 -23.39 -9.24
C THR A 31 -4.53 -23.51 -9.10
N SER A 32 -5.27 -23.63 -10.21
CA SER A 32 -6.73 -23.77 -10.20
C SER A 32 -7.20 -25.07 -9.53
N GLU A 33 -6.46 -26.16 -9.71
CA GLU A 33 -6.77 -27.47 -9.13
C GLU A 33 -6.52 -27.45 -7.62
N VAL A 34 -5.38 -26.91 -7.19
CA VAL A 34 -5.05 -26.78 -5.76
C VAL A 34 -6.06 -25.90 -5.03
N VAL A 35 -6.38 -24.73 -5.60
CA VAL A 35 -7.35 -23.80 -5.00
C VAL A 35 -8.74 -24.44 -4.92
N ALA A 36 -9.21 -25.07 -6.00
CA ALA A 36 -10.49 -25.77 -5.99
C ALA A 36 -10.51 -26.90 -4.95
N GLU A 37 -9.42 -27.65 -4.81
CA GLU A 37 -9.33 -28.76 -3.86
C GLU A 37 -9.29 -28.29 -2.40
N VAL A 38 -8.57 -27.20 -2.10
CA VAL A 38 -8.61 -26.59 -0.75
C VAL A 38 -10.03 -26.10 -0.44
N ILE A 39 -10.67 -25.35 -1.34
CA ILE A 39 -12.03 -24.86 -1.11
C ILE A 39 -13.01 -26.02 -0.94
N ARG A 40 -12.89 -27.09 -1.73
CA ARG A 40 -13.74 -28.28 -1.64
C ARG A 40 -13.58 -28.98 -0.31
N ARG A 41 -12.34 -29.21 0.14
CA ARG A 41 -12.03 -29.97 1.36
C ARG A 41 -12.34 -29.22 2.64
N TYR A 42 -12.11 -27.91 2.65
CA TYR A 42 -12.25 -27.06 3.83
C TYR A 42 -13.50 -26.17 3.79
N ARG A 43 -14.45 -26.48 2.89
CA ARG A 43 -15.63 -25.64 2.62
C ARG A 43 -16.39 -25.24 3.88
N ASP A 44 -16.65 -26.20 4.76
CA ASP A 44 -17.45 -25.99 5.97
C ASP A 44 -16.70 -25.22 7.07
N LEU A 45 -15.39 -25.05 6.92
CA LEU A 45 -14.54 -24.28 7.82
C LEU A 45 -14.28 -22.86 7.29
N ILE A 46 -14.49 -22.62 6.01
CA ILE A 46 -14.37 -21.29 5.39
C ILE A 46 -15.58 -20.46 5.82
N ASP A 47 -15.30 -19.32 6.44
CA ASP A 47 -16.32 -18.36 6.84
C ASP A 47 -17.14 -17.89 5.64
N SER A 48 -18.42 -17.56 5.81
CA SER A 48 -19.30 -17.15 4.70
C SER A 48 -18.73 -15.96 3.91
N SER A 49 -18.03 -15.05 4.58
CA SER A 49 -17.33 -13.92 3.94
C SER A 49 -16.21 -14.36 2.98
N GLY A 50 -15.67 -15.57 3.13
CA GLY A 50 -14.71 -16.17 2.21
C GLY A 50 -15.27 -16.41 0.80
N PHE A 51 -16.59 -16.53 0.67
CA PHE A 51 -17.28 -16.71 -0.61
C PHE A 51 -17.80 -15.40 -1.22
N GLU A 52 -17.54 -14.26 -0.57
CA GLU A 52 -17.82 -12.95 -1.17
C GLU A 52 -16.86 -12.67 -2.32
N ARG A 53 -17.34 -11.99 -3.36
CA ARG A 53 -16.49 -11.55 -4.47
C ARG A 53 -15.75 -10.27 -4.09
N THR A 54 -14.46 -10.26 -4.35
CA THR A 54 -13.61 -9.07 -4.28
C THR A 54 -13.95 -8.09 -5.41
N ARG A 55 -13.34 -6.90 -5.36
CA ARG A 55 -13.47 -5.87 -6.40
C ARG A 55 -13.13 -6.39 -7.80
N ASP A 56 -12.22 -7.36 -7.89
CA ASP A 56 -11.71 -7.93 -9.14
C ASP A 56 -12.53 -9.14 -9.61
N GLY A 57 -13.57 -9.50 -8.87
CA GLY A 57 -14.49 -10.60 -9.19
C GLY A 57 -14.07 -11.95 -8.63
N ASP A 58 -12.85 -12.09 -8.10
CA ASP A 58 -12.37 -13.31 -7.46
C ASP A 58 -13.05 -13.55 -6.11
N LEU A 59 -13.21 -14.81 -5.69
CA LEU A 59 -13.68 -15.10 -4.32
C LEU A 59 -12.61 -14.69 -3.31
N ARG A 60 -13.04 -14.16 -2.17
CA ARG A 60 -12.12 -13.73 -1.11
C ARG A 60 -11.18 -14.85 -0.65
N CYS A 61 -11.67 -16.10 -0.51
CA CYS A 61 -10.83 -17.23 -0.14
C CYS A 61 -9.79 -17.59 -1.22
N GLU A 62 -10.09 -17.43 -2.51
CA GLU A 62 -9.11 -17.62 -3.60
C GLU A 62 -8.02 -16.55 -3.58
N TYR A 63 -8.39 -15.33 -3.22
CA TYR A 63 -7.46 -14.22 -3.01
C TYR A 63 -6.52 -14.52 -1.84
N GLU A 64 -7.07 -14.93 -0.68
CA GLU A 64 -6.27 -15.28 0.49
C GLU A 64 -5.34 -16.47 0.23
N LEU A 65 -5.78 -17.49 -0.51
CA LEU A 65 -4.95 -18.63 -0.90
C LEU A 65 -3.75 -18.22 -1.78
N ARG A 66 -3.96 -17.30 -2.72
CA ARG A 66 -2.87 -16.76 -3.56
C ARG A 66 -1.80 -16.04 -2.73
N TRP A 67 -2.23 -15.24 -1.76
CA TRP A 67 -1.30 -14.56 -0.84
C TRP A 67 -0.59 -15.53 0.09
N THR A 68 -1.33 -16.47 0.67
CA THR A 68 -0.79 -17.54 1.51
C THR A 68 0.30 -18.32 0.76
N ARG A 69 0.08 -18.64 -0.52
CA ARG A 69 1.09 -19.28 -1.36
C ARG A 69 2.37 -18.43 -1.47
N GLN A 70 2.26 -17.11 -1.59
CA GLN A 70 3.43 -16.25 -1.65
C GLN A 70 4.21 -16.28 -0.32
N GLU A 71 3.53 -16.20 0.82
CA GLU A 71 4.16 -16.29 2.15
C GLU A 71 4.86 -17.64 2.35
N LEU A 72 4.21 -18.75 1.97
CA LEU A 72 4.83 -20.08 2.03
C LEU A 72 6.03 -20.22 1.08
N THR A 73 6.03 -19.51 -0.04
CA THR A 73 7.19 -19.46 -0.96
C THR A 73 8.35 -18.71 -0.34
N GLU A 74 8.09 -17.58 0.32
CA GLU A 74 9.09 -16.80 1.05
C GLU A 74 9.70 -17.58 2.22
N LEU A 75 8.92 -18.46 2.86
CA LEU A 75 9.39 -19.38 3.90
C LEU A 75 10.08 -20.64 3.36
N GLY A 76 10.13 -20.84 2.05
CA GLY A 76 10.72 -22.05 1.44
C GLY A 76 9.91 -23.32 1.63
N LEU A 77 8.63 -23.23 2.03
CA LEU A 77 7.74 -24.38 2.25
C LEU A 77 6.96 -24.77 0.98
N LEU A 78 6.91 -23.86 0.00
CA LEU A 78 6.20 -24.04 -1.27
C LEU A 78 7.06 -23.44 -2.40
N GLU A 79 6.99 -24.01 -3.59
CA GLU A 79 7.67 -23.49 -4.78
C GLU A 79 6.78 -23.55 -6.04
N SER A 80 7.19 -22.83 -7.08
CA SER A 80 6.52 -22.89 -8.39
C SER A 80 7.49 -23.35 -9.47
N PRO A 81 7.58 -24.66 -9.75
CA PRO A 81 8.53 -25.19 -10.72
C PRO A 81 8.24 -24.69 -12.15
N ARG A 82 6.99 -24.28 -12.42
CA ARG A 82 6.55 -23.66 -13.68
C ARG A 82 5.36 -22.75 -13.45
N HIS A 83 5.08 -21.88 -14.42
CA HIS A 83 3.96 -20.95 -14.36
C HIS A 83 2.63 -21.68 -14.13
N GLY A 84 1.90 -21.29 -13.07
CA GLY A 84 0.60 -21.85 -12.73
C GLY A 84 0.64 -23.24 -12.10
N VAL A 85 1.79 -23.70 -11.63
CA VAL A 85 1.92 -24.95 -10.85
C VAL A 85 2.48 -24.64 -9.48
N TRP A 86 1.86 -25.21 -8.46
CA TRP A 86 2.29 -25.11 -7.06
C TRP A 86 2.77 -26.48 -6.60
N ARG A 87 3.89 -26.51 -5.89
CA ARG A 87 4.50 -27.72 -5.32
C ARG A 87 4.92 -27.46 -3.88
N ILE A 88 4.63 -28.39 -2.97
CA ILE A 88 5.19 -28.35 -1.61
C ILE A 88 6.65 -28.83 -1.65
N THR A 89 7.55 -28.12 -0.97
CA THR A 89 8.98 -28.46 -0.93
C THR A 89 9.24 -29.61 0.06
N ALA A 90 10.46 -30.14 0.08
CA ALA A 90 10.88 -31.12 1.08
C ALA A 90 10.80 -30.53 2.50
N GLU A 91 11.14 -29.25 2.65
CA GLU A 91 11.03 -28.48 3.87
C GLU A 91 9.57 -28.31 4.31
N GLY A 92 8.66 -28.04 3.37
CA GLY A 92 7.21 -28.00 3.62
C GLY A 92 6.67 -29.34 4.13
N LEU A 93 7.05 -30.44 3.50
CA LEU A 93 6.68 -31.79 3.93
C LEU A 93 7.26 -32.14 5.30
N LYS A 94 8.51 -31.76 5.57
CA LYS A 94 9.14 -31.93 6.88
C LYS A 94 8.40 -31.12 7.94
N TRP A 95 8.07 -29.86 7.65
CA TRP A 95 7.34 -28.99 8.57
C TRP A 95 5.98 -29.57 8.95
N LEU A 96 5.21 -30.10 7.99
CA LEU A 96 3.92 -30.74 8.27
C LEU A 96 4.04 -31.95 9.21
N ARG A 97 5.11 -32.74 9.04
CA ARG A 97 5.38 -33.94 9.85
C ARG A 97 5.82 -33.58 11.27
N ASP A 98 6.67 -32.57 11.41
CA ASP A 98 7.21 -32.10 12.68
C ASP A 98 6.15 -31.32 13.50
N ASN A 99 5.10 -30.83 12.84
CA ASN A 99 4.04 -30.03 13.46
C ASN A 99 2.65 -30.66 13.18
N PRO A 100 2.34 -31.85 13.70
CA PRO A 100 1.11 -32.58 13.38
C PRO A 100 -0.16 -31.87 13.85
N ASP A 101 -0.06 -31.09 14.94
CA ASP A 101 -1.20 -30.40 15.55
C ASP A 101 -1.29 -28.91 15.16
N ALA A 102 -0.32 -28.40 14.39
CA ALA A 102 -0.31 -26.98 14.03
C ALA A 102 -1.48 -26.64 13.11
N THR A 103 -2.23 -25.62 13.47
CA THR A 103 -3.32 -25.07 12.65
C THR A 103 -2.87 -23.89 11.79
N HIS A 104 -1.68 -23.34 12.07
CA HIS A 104 -1.11 -22.18 11.38
C HIS A 104 0.39 -22.37 11.20
N VAL A 105 0.96 -21.74 10.17
CA VAL A 105 2.41 -21.54 10.05
C VAL A 105 2.75 -20.21 10.70
N GLU A 106 3.70 -20.18 11.63
CA GLU A 106 4.18 -18.90 12.18
C GLU A 106 4.88 -18.11 11.08
N THR A 107 4.20 -17.09 10.55
CA THR A 107 4.78 -16.14 9.62
C THR A 107 5.26 -14.91 10.38
N SER A 108 6.33 -14.27 9.89
CA SER A 108 6.84 -13.01 10.45
C SER A 108 5.79 -11.89 10.47
N TYR A 109 4.72 -12.01 9.69
CA TYR A 109 3.59 -11.08 9.64
C TYR A 109 2.62 -11.20 10.83
N GLY A 110 2.62 -12.33 11.54
CA GLY A 110 1.68 -12.59 12.65
C GLY A 110 2.09 -12.01 13.99
N ARG A 111 3.35 -11.59 14.17
CA ARG A 111 3.87 -11.14 15.47
C ARG A 111 3.45 -9.71 15.87
N GLY A 112 2.70 -9.00 15.02
CA GLY A 112 2.32 -7.60 15.23
C GLY A 112 0.82 -7.31 15.41
N SER A 113 -0.06 -8.33 15.43
CA SER A 113 -1.51 -8.09 15.47
C SER A 113 -2.19 -8.99 16.50
N GLN A 114 -2.33 -8.41 17.71
CA GLN A 114 -3.33 -8.66 18.76
C GLN A 114 -3.75 -10.12 19.01
N ASP A 115 -3.22 -10.71 20.09
CA ASP A 115 -3.94 -11.66 20.96
C ASP A 115 -3.21 -11.97 22.29
N GLU A 116 -2.13 -11.25 22.66
CA GLU A 116 -1.58 -11.29 24.03
C GLU A 116 -1.97 -10.03 24.82
N ILE A 117 -3.21 -10.00 25.30
CA ILE A 117 -3.55 -9.22 26.51
C ILE A 117 -4.41 -10.13 27.40
N VAL A 118 -3.75 -10.86 28.29
CA VAL A 118 -4.34 -11.35 29.53
C VAL A 118 -3.58 -10.72 30.69
N SER A 119 -4.28 -9.81 31.38
CA SER A 119 -4.27 -9.54 32.82
C SER A 119 -2.93 -9.54 33.60
N GLU A 120 -2.53 -8.33 34.03
CA GLU A 120 -2.17 -7.93 35.40
C GLU A 120 -1.93 -6.40 35.29
N GLY A 121 -2.60 -5.49 36.00
CA GLY A 121 -2.80 -5.44 37.44
C GLY A 121 -1.85 -4.38 38.00
N GLU A 122 -2.35 -3.17 38.27
CA GLU A 122 -2.01 -2.27 39.40
C GLU A 122 -1.90 -0.78 39.09
N THR A 123 -2.51 -0.07 40.04
CA THR A 123 -2.78 1.36 40.22
C THR A 123 -1.54 2.21 40.50
N GLY A 124 -1.53 3.43 39.97
CA GLY A 124 -0.51 4.43 40.32
C GLY A 124 -0.92 5.86 39.92
N THR A 125 -1.72 6.49 40.78
CA THR A 125 -2.12 7.90 40.74
C THR A 125 -0.91 8.80 41.00
N ALA A 126 -0.56 9.73 40.10
CA ALA A 126 0.29 10.87 40.45
C ALA A 126 0.03 12.09 39.54
N ALA A 127 -0.19 13.22 40.20
CA ALA A 127 -0.48 14.54 39.66
C ALA A 127 0.65 15.11 38.81
N LEU A 128 0.30 15.84 37.74
CA LEU A 128 1.24 16.66 36.99
C LEU A 128 0.72 18.10 36.86
N LYS A 129 1.58 18.99 37.35
CA LYS A 129 1.45 20.45 37.39
C LYS A 129 1.66 21.08 36.02
N ASP A 130 0.92 22.17 35.82
CA ASP A 130 1.22 23.40 35.09
C ASP A 130 2.34 23.43 34.03
N GLY A 131 1.92 23.85 32.82
CA GLY A 131 2.36 25.15 32.32
C GLY A 131 3.72 25.22 31.63
N GLY A 132 3.86 24.61 30.46
CA GLY A 132 4.98 24.84 29.54
C GLY A 132 4.49 24.99 28.11
N HIS A 133 4.50 26.22 27.60
CA HIS A 133 4.26 26.56 26.19
C HIS A 133 5.21 25.76 25.29
N PRO A 134 4.73 24.97 24.30
CA PRO A 134 5.63 24.37 23.33
C PRO A 134 6.05 25.45 22.35
N GLY A 135 7.34 25.82 22.43
CA GLY A 135 8.00 26.63 21.41
C GLY A 135 7.82 26.02 20.03
N LEU A 136 7.67 26.91 19.04
CA LEU A 136 7.67 26.56 17.62
C LEU A 136 8.84 25.62 17.33
N PRO A 137 8.66 24.55 16.53
CA PRO A 137 9.75 23.65 16.20
C PRO A 137 10.80 24.44 15.41
N GLU A 138 11.92 24.65 16.10
CA GLU A 138 13.20 25.09 15.59
C GLU A 138 13.46 24.41 14.24
N GLU A 139 13.68 25.22 13.20
CA GLU A 139 14.02 24.74 11.86
C GLU A 139 15.23 23.82 11.96
N ARG A 140 14.99 22.51 11.88
CA ARG A 140 16.10 21.55 11.87
C ARG A 140 16.97 21.90 10.66
N PRO A 141 18.27 22.19 10.85
CA PRO A 141 19.16 22.39 9.72
C PRO A 141 19.05 21.17 8.82
N MET A 142 18.85 21.39 7.51
CA MET A 142 18.73 20.29 6.55
C MET A 142 19.95 19.39 6.72
N GLY A 143 19.71 18.22 7.34
CA GLY A 143 20.74 17.22 7.54
C GLY A 143 21.28 16.75 6.19
N PRO A 144 22.33 15.92 6.18
CA PRO A 144 22.93 15.43 4.93
C PRO A 144 21.97 14.59 4.06
N TYR A 145 20.79 14.26 4.57
CA TYR A 145 19.75 13.51 3.86
C TYR A 145 18.65 14.48 3.41
N TRP A 146 18.26 14.44 2.14
CA TRP A 146 17.14 15.25 1.64
C TRP A 146 16.06 14.42 0.93
N LEU A 147 16.25 13.09 0.80
CA LEU A 147 15.23 12.18 0.27
C LEU A 147 14.24 11.72 1.36
N TYR A 148 13.52 12.67 1.95
CA TYR A 148 12.52 12.37 2.99
C TYR A 148 11.10 12.23 2.46
N THR A 149 10.80 12.93 1.37
CA THR A 149 9.44 12.97 0.81
C THR A 149 9.39 12.31 -0.55
N LEU A 150 8.18 11.90 -0.94
CA LEU A 150 7.92 11.34 -2.26
C LEU A 150 8.36 12.29 -3.40
N ASP A 151 8.25 13.61 -3.17
CA ASP A 151 8.67 14.62 -4.14
C ASP A 151 10.18 14.66 -4.35
N ASN A 152 10.95 14.45 -3.27
CA ASN A 152 12.40 14.38 -3.38
C ASN A 152 12.84 13.18 -4.22
N TYR A 153 12.21 12.01 -4.00
CA TYR A 153 12.44 10.81 -4.82
C TYR A 153 12.03 11.02 -6.28
N ALA A 154 10.94 11.74 -6.54
CA ALA A 154 10.47 12.02 -7.89
C ALA A 154 11.46 12.89 -8.68
N VAL A 155 11.97 13.98 -8.09
CA VAL A 155 12.99 14.81 -8.75
C VAL A 155 14.29 14.02 -8.98
N ALA A 156 14.74 13.26 -7.98
CA ALA A 156 15.92 12.41 -8.13
C ALA A 156 15.74 11.37 -9.26
N LEU A 157 14.57 10.74 -9.37
CA LEU A 157 14.26 9.78 -10.43
C LEU A 157 14.24 10.42 -11.82
N LEU A 158 13.69 11.63 -11.97
CA LEU A 158 13.75 12.37 -13.24
C LEU A 158 15.20 12.64 -13.65
N LYS A 159 16.05 13.08 -12.71
CA LYS A 159 17.48 13.33 -12.96
C LYS A 159 18.23 12.06 -13.37
N VAL A 160 17.92 10.90 -12.75
CA VAL A 160 18.48 9.61 -13.20
C VAL A 160 18.10 9.35 -14.65
N LEU A 161 16.82 9.41 -14.99
CA LEU A 161 16.33 9.06 -16.33
C LEU A 161 16.82 10.06 -17.39
N ALA A 162 16.89 11.35 -17.07
CA ALA A 162 17.39 12.38 -18.00
C ALA A 162 18.84 12.09 -18.46
N ASP A 163 19.68 11.56 -17.56
CA ASP A 163 21.08 11.27 -17.86
C ASP A 163 21.33 9.86 -18.41
N MET A 164 20.31 8.99 -18.45
CA MET A 164 20.43 7.66 -19.04
C MET A 164 20.39 7.73 -20.57
N ALA A 165 21.06 6.78 -21.23
CA ALA A 165 21.07 6.69 -22.69
C ALA A 165 19.64 6.54 -23.25
N GLY A 166 19.25 7.44 -24.17
CA GLY A 166 17.91 7.48 -24.73
C GLY A 166 16.82 7.88 -23.73
N HIS A 167 17.20 8.45 -22.59
CA HIS A 167 16.31 8.94 -21.54
C HIS A 167 15.39 7.85 -20.95
N GLN A 168 15.85 6.61 -20.95
CA GLN A 168 15.05 5.45 -20.55
C GLN A 168 15.92 4.32 -19.98
N GLY A 169 15.29 3.41 -19.25
CA GLY A 169 15.95 2.22 -18.72
C GLY A 169 14.97 1.16 -18.23
N ARG A 170 15.48 -0.08 -18.08
CA ARG A 170 14.75 -1.12 -17.35
C ARG A 170 14.71 -0.79 -15.85
N PRO A 171 13.65 -1.14 -15.10
CA PRO A 171 13.52 -0.84 -13.68
C PRO A 171 14.76 -1.16 -12.85
N ALA A 172 15.35 -2.35 -13.04
CA ALA A 172 16.55 -2.76 -12.32
C ALA A 172 17.75 -1.82 -12.58
N ALA A 173 17.95 -1.41 -13.83
CA ALA A 173 19.03 -0.49 -14.20
C ALA A 173 18.79 0.92 -13.65
N VAL A 174 17.54 1.41 -13.70
CA VAL A 174 17.16 2.72 -13.16
C VAL A 174 17.33 2.76 -11.64
N ILE A 175 16.89 1.71 -10.93
CA ILE A 175 17.03 1.59 -9.47
C ILE A 175 18.50 1.49 -9.06
N ALA A 176 19.31 0.72 -9.79
CA ALA A 176 20.75 0.62 -9.54
C ALA A 176 21.46 1.99 -9.73
N GLU A 177 21.12 2.71 -10.80
CA GLU A 177 21.68 4.04 -11.05
C GLU A 177 21.21 5.09 -10.04
N PHE A 178 19.94 5.00 -9.62
CA PHE A 178 19.40 5.82 -8.53
C PHE A 178 20.19 5.61 -7.24
N TYR A 179 20.40 4.34 -6.85
CA TYR A 179 21.20 3.99 -5.68
C TYR A 179 22.62 4.56 -5.80
N ARG A 180 23.30 4.30 -6.93
CA ARG A 180 24.68 4.77 -7.17
C ARG A 180 24.83 6.28 -6.96
N ARG A 181 23.86 7.08 -7.42
CA ARG A 181 23.92 8.55 -7.36
C ARG A 181 23.44 9.13 -6.03
N PHE A 182 22.39 8.55 -5.46
CA PHE A 182 21.65 9.19 -4.38
C PHE A 182 21.75 8.48 -3.04
N ARG A 183 22.48 7.35 -2.93
CA ARG A 183 22.63 6.57 -1.68
C ARG A 183 22.92 7.42 -0.45
N GLN A 184 23.85 8.38 -0.55
CA GLN A 184 24.25 9.24 0.57
C GLN A 184 23.16 10.19 1.06
N PHE A 185 22.12 10.43 0.25
CA PHE A 185 20.99 11.30 0.56
C PHE A 185 19.75 10.51 1.02
N ILE A 186 19.79 9.18 0.94
CA ILE A 186 18.74 8.29 1.44
C ILE A 186 18.85 8.25 2.97
N PRO A 187 17.77 8.56 3.72
CA PRO A 187 17.81 8.51 5.16
C PRO A 187 18.00 7.05 5.65
N PRO A 188 18.60 6.82 6.84
CA PRO A 188 18.85 5.47 7.36
C PRO A 188 17.61 4.55 7.33
N GLU A 189 16.44 5.10 7.65
CA GLU A 189 15.15 4.39 7.65
C GLU A 189 14.72 3.93 6.25
N GLY A 190 15.33 4.49 5.20
CA GLY A 190 15.15 4.06 3.82
C GLY A 190 15.77 2.69 3.53
N PHE A 191 16.79 2.28 4.28
CA PHE A 191 17.46 0.98 4.14
C PHE A 191 16.80 -0.12 4.97
N GLU A 192 15.79 0.20 5.77
CA GLU A 192 14.99 -0.79 6.47
C GLU A 192 14.26 -1.69 5.46
N LEU A 193 14.34 -3.01 5.68
CA LEU A 193 13.58 -3.97 4.91
C LEU A 193 12.10 -3.85 5.26
N LEU A 194 11.26 -3.69 4.25
CA LEU A 194 9.82 -3.76 4.42
C LEU A 194 9.44 -5.21 4.72
N ALA A 195 8.74 -5.40 5.83
CA ALA A 195 8.22 -6.70 6.27
C ALA A 195 7.49 -7.44 5.14
N ASN A 196 6.79 -6.68 4.28
CA ASN A 196 5.91 -7.24 3.26
C ASN A 196 6.58 -7.70 1.95
N SER A 197 7.86 -7.38 1.75
CA SER A 197 8.50 -7.62 0.44
C SER A 197 9.96 -8.01 0.53
N GLY A 198 10.58 -7.91 1.72
CA GLY A 198 12.02 -8.04 1.89
C GLY A 198 12.83 -6.99 1.12
N ARG A 199 12.18 -5.95 0.56
CA ARG A 199 12.85 -4.86 -0.16
C ARG A 199 13.11 -3.71 0.78
N GLU A 200 14.23 -3.03 0.58
CA GLU A 200 14.54 -1.77 1.27
C GLU A 200 13.46 -0.72 0.95
N ARG A 201 13.02 0.01 1.99
CA ARG A 201 11.93 1.01 1.91
C ARG A 201 12.14 2.05 0.80
N TRP A 202 13.37 2.50 0.57
CA TRP A 202 13.69 3.48 -0.46
C TRP A 202 13.35 2.98 -1.88
N VAL A 203 13.45 1.67 -2.15
CA VAL A 203 13.07 1.08 -3.44
C VAL A 203 11.58 1.28 -3.69
N SER A 204 10.75 1.06 -2.66
CA SER A 204 9.31 1.32 -2.72
C SER A 204 9.01 2.80 -2.95
N HIS A 205 9.78 3.71 -2.33
CA HIS A 205 9.64 5.14 -2.58
C HIS A 205 9.95 5.52 -4.04
N VAL A 206 10.98 4.92 -4.66
CA VAL A 206 11.26 5.11 -6.10
C VAL A 206 10.09 4.63 -6.96
N HIS A 207 9.47 3.49 -6.63
CA HIS A 207 8.29 3.01 -7.34
C HIS A 207 7.08 3.94 -7.20
N TRP A 208 6.82 4.46 -6.00
CA TRP A 208 5.76 5.46 -5.80
C TRP A 208 6.07 6.78 -6.50
N ALA A 209 7.33 7.20 -6.52
CA ALA A 209 7.78 8.40 -7.20
C ALA A 209 7.52 8.29 -8.71
N ARG A 210 7.81 7.13 -9.31
CA ARG A 210 7.43 6.84 -10.69
C ARG A 210 5.93 7.03 -10.92
N TYR A 211 5.09 6.43 -10.07
CA TYR A 211 3.63 6.55 -10.21
C TYR A 211 3.20 8.02 -10.24
N ARG A 212 3.73 8.83 -9.30
CA ARG A 212 3.47 10.28 -9.26
C ARG A 212 3.92 10.99 -10.54
N LEU A 213 5.11 10.70 -11.05
CA LEU A 213 5.64 11.31 -12.28
C LEU A 213 4.82 10.94 -13.52
N THR A 214 4.32 9.70 -13.59
CA THR A 214 3.40 9.28 -14.65
C THR A 214 2.09 10.05 -14.58
N THR A 215 1.52 10.26 -13.38
CA THR A 215 0.31 11.08 -13.19
C THR A 215 0.54 12.54 -13.60
N ALA A 216 1.72 13.10 -13.33
CA ALA A 216 2.10 14.46 -13.74
C ALA A 216 2.46 14.61 -15.23
N ALA A 217 2.41 13.51 -16.00
CA ALA A 217 2.88 13.41 -17.39
C ALA A 217 4.37 13.77 -17.60
N LEU A 218 5.19 13.61 -16.56
CA LEU A 218 6.65 13.81 -16.60
C LEU A 218 7.40 12.50 -16.92
N MET A 219 6.72 11.36 -16.83
CA MET A 219 7.19 10.06 -17.31
C MET A 219 6.12 9.40 -18.17
N ASP A 220 6.55 8.55 -19.10
CA ASP A 220 5.66 7.74 -19.91
C ASP A 220 6.08 6.26 -19.93
N TRP A 221 5.32 5.45 -20.67
CA TRP A 221 5.51 4.01 -20.72
C TRP A 221 5.51 3.50 -22.17
N PRO A 222 6.65 3.58 -22.88
CA PRO A 222 6.71 3.24 -24.30
C PRO A 222 6.46 1.75 -24.54
N THR A 223 6.97 0.89 -23.66
CA THR A 223 6.83 -0.56 -23.72
C THR A 223 6.83 -1.18 -22.30
N PRO A 224 6.15 -2.33 -22.08
CA PRO A 224 6.16 -3.02 -20.79
C PRO A 224 7.58 -3.23 -20.25
N GLY A 225 7.81 -2.82 -18.99
CA GLY A 225 9.11 -2.97 -18.35
C GLY A 225 10.19 -1.94 -18.74
N VAL A 226 9.85 -0.86 -19.46
CA VAL A 226 10.76 0.28 -19.69
C VAL A 226 10.23 1.52 -18.99
N TRP A 227 11.09 2.20 -18.24
CA TRP A 227 10.81 3.50 -17.64
C TRP A 227 11.47 4.57 -18.49
N ARG A 228 10.72 5.60 -18.86
CA ARG A 228 11.19 6.70 -19.71
C ARG A 228 10.66 8.03 -19.18
N ILE A 229 11.52 9.04 -19.19
CA ILE A 229 11.10 10.42 -18.93
C ILE A 229 10.44 10.99 -20.18
N SER A 230 9.32 11.68 -20.04
CA SER A 230 8.63 12.30 -21.18
C SER A 230 9.37 13.56 -21.64
N GLU A 231 9.01 14.11 -22.81
CA GLU A 231 9.57 15.40 -23.26
C GLU A 231 9.30 16.52 -22.24
N LYS A 232 8.08 16.56 -21.69
CA LYS A 232 7.70 17.48 -20.60
C LYS A 232 8.56 17.28 -19.36
N GLY A 233 8.89 16.03 -19.01
CA GLY A 233 9.81 15.72 -17.93
C GLY A 233 11.22 16.25 -18.20
N LEU A 234 11.74 16.09 -19.42
CA LEU A 234 13.05 16.60 -19.82
C LEU A 234 13.11 18.13 -19.79
N GLU A 235 12.07 18.79 -20.27
CA GLU A 235 11.94 20.25 -20.20
C GLU A 235 11.93 20.72 -18.75
N TRP A 236 11.12 20.09 -17.89
CA TRP A 236 11.10 20.41 -16.47
C TRP A 236 12.48 20.28 -15.81
N VAL A 237 13.23 19.21 -16.11
CA VAL A 237 14.60 19.02 -15.58
C VAL A 237 15.56 20.11 -16.08
N ARG A 238 15.44 20.56 -17.34
CA ARG A 238 16.25 21.64 -17.92
C ARG A 238 15.97 22.99 -17.27
N GLU A 239 14.70 23.29 -17.01
CA GLU A 239 14.27 24.54 -16.37
C GLU A 239 14.58 24.56 -14.87
N ASN A 240 14.67 23.38 -14.23
CA ASN A 240 14.81 23.24 -12.78
C ASN A 240 16.04 22.40 -12.38
N PRO A 241 17.27 22.75 -12.82
CA PRO A 241 18.45 21.91 -12.60
C PRO A 241 18.79 21.76 -11.10
N SER A 242 18.55 22.79 -10.30
CA SER A 242 18.81 22.83 -8.86
C SER A 242 17.64 22.33 -8.00
N ALA A 243 16.49 21.98 -8.59
CA ALA A 243 15.35 21.55 -7.80
C ALA A 243 15.64 20.25 -7.04
N THR A 244 15.11 20.18 -5.82
CA THR A 244 15.18 19.03 -4.91
C THR A 244 13.79 18.46 -4.60
N SER A 245 12.71 19.14 -5.02
CA SER A 245 11.32 18.73 -4.85
C SER A 245 10.51 19.23 -6.05
N LEU A 246 9.46 18.50 -6.43
CA LEU A 246 8.53 18.94 -7.47
C LEU A 246 7.71 20.16 -7.01
N GLY A 247 7.68 20.47 -5.72
CA GLY A 247 6.87 21.55 -5.17
C GLY A 247 5.36 21.24 -5.17
N PRO A 248 4.57 21.92 -4.32
CA PRO A 248 3.14 21.67 -4.18
C PRO A 248 2.32 22.07 -5.42
N GLY A 249 2.86 22.87 -6.35
CA GLY A 249 2.13 23.41 -7.50
C GLY A 249 2.45 22.79 -8.87
N SER A 250 3.41 21.87 -8.97
CA SER A 250 3.89 21.40 -10.29
C SER A 250 3.13 20.20 -10.86
N VAL A 251 2.09 19.71 -10.19
CA VAL A 251 1.14 18.78 -10.79
C VAL A 251 -0.05 19.59 -11.26
N PRO A 252 -0.12 19.99 -12.55
CA PRO A 252 -1.36 20.54 -13.08
C PRO A 252 -2.42 19.43 -13.01
N THR A 253 -3.33 19.55 -12.04
CA THR A 253 -4.56 18.78 -11.98
C THR A 253 -5.23 18.89 -13.35
N THR A 254 -5.50 17.73 -13.94
CA THR A 254 -5.81 17.50 -15.34
C THR A 254 -6.77 18.54 -15.92
N ARG A 255 -6.25 19.60 -16.55
CA ARG A 255 -7.03 20.56 -17.33
C ARG A 255 -7.01 20.15 -18.80
N THR A 256 -8.07 19.47 -19.22
CA THR A 256 -8.58 19.34 -20.60
C THR A 256 -7.50 19.31 -21.69
N LEU A 257 -7.04 18.11 -22.07
CA LEU A 257 -6.28 17.92 -23.30
C LEU A 257 -7.16 18.31 -24.50
N ARG A 258 -6.79 19.44 -25.13
CA ARG A 258 -7.39 19.94 -26.37
C ARG A 258 -7.13 18.89 -27.46
N ARG A 259 -8.22 18.34 -27.98
CA ARG A 259 -8.27 17.26 -28.97
C ARG A 259 -7.67 17.74 -30.30
N GLY A 260 -6.39 17.49 -30.52
CA GLY A 260 -5.77 17.59 -31.83
C GLY A 260 -6.30 16.46 -32.72
N THR A 261 -7.04 16.83 -33.76
CA THR A 261 -7.57 15.93 -34.79
C THR A 261 -6.43 15.40 -35.66
N SER A 262 -5.79 14.30 -35.26
CA SER A 262 -5.00 13.47 -36.19
C SER A 262 -5.91 12.40 -36.78
N PRO A 263 -6.16 12.39 -38.11
CA PRO A 263 -6.92 11.35 -38.76
C PRO A 263 -6.00 10.14 -39.03
N GLY A 264 -6.37 8.94 -38.59
CA GLY A 264 -5.91 7.73 -39.28
C GLY A 264 -5.40 6.51 -38.51
N VAL A 265 -5.55 6.38 -37.18
CA VAL A 265 -5.18 5.10 -36.49
C VAL A 265 -6.21 4.73 -35.42
N GLY A 266 -7.44 4.37 -35.83
CA GLY A 266 -8.59 4.29 -34.93
C GLY A 266 -9.25 2.91 -34.88
N ARG A 267 -8.83 2.05 -33.95
CA ARG A 267 -9.76 1.08 -33.30
C ARG A 267 -9.19 0.43 -32.04
N ARG A 268 -7.90 0.09 -31.97
CA ARG A 268 -7.32 -0.52 -30.75
C ARG A 268 -7.06 0.50 -29.62
N SER A 269 -6.72 1.74 -29.95
CA SER A 269 -6.42 2.79 -28.94
C SER A 269 -7.67 3.27 -28.16
N ARG A 270 -8.85 3.25 -28.77
CA ARG A 270 -10.10 3.67 -28.11
C ARG A 270 -10.47 2.78 -26.91
N ARG A 271 -10.21 1.47 -26.99
CA ARG A 271 -10.60 0.54 -25.91
C ARG A 271 -9.75 0.74 -24.64
N ALA A 272 -8.45 0.99 -24.78
CA ALA A 272 -7.56 1.23 -23.63
C ALA A 272 -7.79 2.60 -22.97
N THR A 273 -8.17 3.61 -23.75
CA THR A 273 -8.51 4.94 -23.20
C THR A 273 -9.84 4.88 -22.44
N GLN A 274 -10.79 4.08 -22.93
CA GLN A 274 -12.10 3.93 -22.29
C GLN A 274 -12.01 3.19 -20.94
N THR A 275 -11.25 2.08 -20.87
CA THR A 275 -11.07 1.35 -19.60
C THR A 275 -10.41 2.20 -18.52
N ARG A 276 -9.47 3.06 -18.88
CA ARG A 276 -8.83 3.97 -17.92
C ARG A 276 -9.80 5.03 -17.39
N ASN A 277 -10.65 5.57 -18.25
CA ASN A 277 -11.68 6.54 -17.86
C ASN A 277 -12.75 5.90 -16.97
N ASP A 278 -13.10 4.64 -17.23
CA ASP A 278 -14.06 3.89 -16.41
C ASP A 278 -13.49 3.63 -15.00
N GLU A 279 -12.20 3.29 -14.90
CA GLU A 279 -11.52 3.13 -13.60
C GLU A 279 -11.44 4.45 -12.82
N GLU A 280 -11.07 5.54 -13.48
CA GLU A 280 -11.00 6.87 -12.87
C GLU A 280 -12.38 7.34 -12.38
N SER A 281 -13.43 7.14 -13.19
CA SER A 281 -14.81 7.47 -12.82
C SER A 281 -15.24 6.68 -11.59
N ARG A 282 -14.95 5.38 -11.55
CA ARG A 282 -15.25 4.52 -10.40
C ARG A 282 -14.51 4.98 -9.14
N TRP A 283 -13.27 5.45 -9.27
CA TRP A 283 -12.52 5.99 -8.13
C TRP A 283 -13.12 7.30 -7.62
N LEU A 284 -13.51 8.19 -8.51
CA LEU A 284 -14.19 9.43 -8.15
C LEU A 284 -15.52 9.16 -7.44
N GLU A 285 -16.32 8.23 -7.94
CA GLU A 285 -17.59 7.83 -7.29
C GLU A 285 -17.37 7.31 -5.87
N ILE A 286 -16.32 6.52 -5.64
CA ILE A 286 -15.96 6.03 -4.30
C ILE A 286 -15.56 7.20 -3.39
N ILE A 287 -14.65 8.06 -3.85
CA ILE A 287 -14.17 9.20 -3.07
C ILE A 287 -15.32 10.15 -2.73
N GLU A 288 -16.19 10.46 -3.69
CA GLU A 288 -17.38 11.29 -3.48
C GLU A 288 -18.34 10.65 -2.48
N GLY A 289 -18.53 9.33 -2.54
CA GLY A 289 -19.32 8.59 -1.57
C GLY A 289 -18.78 8.71 -0.14
N GLU A 290 -17.46 8.62 0.02
CA GLU A 290 -16.79 8.74 1.32
C GLU A 290 -16.86 10.17 1.88
N VAL A 291 -16.61 11.18 1.05
CA VAL A 291 -16.77 12.59 1.44
C VAL A 291 -18.21 12.90 1.83
N ARG A 292 -19.18 12.34 1.09
CA ARG A 292 -20.61 12.46 1.43
C ARG A 292 -20.91 11.80 2.77
N ALA A 293 -20.41 10.60 3.02
CA ALA A 293 -20.59 9.91 4.29
C ALA A 293 -20.02 10.70 5.48
N ALA A 294 -18.83 11.29 5.32
CA ALA A 294 -18.25 12.18 6.34
C ALA A 294 -19.17 13.38 6.64
N ARG A 295 -19.66 14.07 5.60
CA ARG A 295 -20.55 15.24 5.76
C ARG A 295 -21.91 14.88 6.32
N ASP A 296 -22.52 13.79 5.85
CA ASP A 296 -23.79 13.31 6.37
C ASP A 296 -23.66 12.93 7.85
N PHE A 297 -22.52 12.35 8.26
CA PHE A 297 -22.25 12.04 9.66
C PHE A 297 -22.09 13.32 10.50
N LEU A 298 -21.28 14.28 10.05
CA LEU A 298 -21.12 15.59 10.73
C LEU A 298 -22.45 16.33 10.87
N GLN A 299 -23.40 16.10 9.95
CA GLN A 299 -24.75 16.66 9.97
C GLN A 299 -25.77 15.81 10.74
N GLY A 300 -25.36 14.69 11.34
CA GLY A 300 -26.23 13.79 12.10
C GLY A 300 -27.24 13.01 11.26
N ARG A 301 -27.01 12.89 9.94
CA ARG A 301 -27.90 12.17 9.01
C ARG A 301 -27.64 10.67 8.96
N VAL A 302 -26.46 10.23 9.37
CA VAL A 302 -26.08 8.81 9.45
C VAL A 302 -25.58 8.45 10.85
N PRO A 303 -25.69 7.17 11.27
CA PRO A 303 -25.15 6.71 12.54
C PRO A 303 -23.64 6.99 12.69
N ARG A 304 -23.18 7.11 13.94
CA ARG A 304 -21.78 7.37 14.26
C ARG A 304 -20.87 6.21 13.81
N PRO A 305 -19.87 6.46 12.93
CA PRO A 305 -18.82 5.49 12.62
C PRO A 305 -17.93 5.18 13.84
N SER A 306 -17.17 4.08 13.80
CA SER A 306 -16.12 3.83 14.80
C SER A 306 -15.03 4.90 14.76
N ASP A 307 -14.35 5.14 15.89
CA ASP A 307 -13.29 6.16 15.98
C ASP A 307 -12.09 5.88 15.05
N GLU A 308 -11.80 4.60 14.75
CA GLU A 308 -10.83 4.23 13.71
C GLU A 308 -11.30 4.66 12.32
N ARG A 309 -12.60 4.49 12.02
CA ARG A 309 -13.17 4.94 10.75
C ARG A 309 -13.16 6.47 10.66
N LEU A 310 -13.37 7.17 11.77
CA LEU A 310 -13.22 8.63 11.81
C LEU A 310 -11.79 9.06 11.51
N CYS A 311 -10.78 8.32 11.98
CA CYS A 311 -9.37 8.58 11.61
C CYS A 311 -9.13 8.43 10.10
N ASP A 312 -9.71 7.40 9.46
CA ASP A 312 -9.61 7.21 8.01
C ASP A 312 -10.27 8.37 7.24
N LEU A 313 -11.44 8.81 7.68
CA LEU A 313 -12.16 9.95 7.07
C LEU A 313 -11.38 11.26 7.25
N VAL A 314 -10.75 11.49 8.42
CA VAL A 314 -9.84 12.63 8.62
C VAL A 314 -8.68 12.59 7.63
N TRP A 315 -8.06 11.42 7.43
CA TRP A 315 -6.95 11.27 6.49
C TRP A 315 -7.39 11.56 5.04
N LEU A 316 -8.54 11.03 4.63
CA LEU A 316 -9.13 11.29 3.32
C LEU A 316 -9.44 12.78 3.11
N CYS A 317 -10.14 13.42 4.06
CA CYS A 317 -10.46 14.84 3.99
C CYS A 317 -9.19 15.70 3.92
N TYR A 318 -8.14 15.34 4.66
CA TYR A 318 -6.85 16.04 4.59
C TYR A 318 -6.21 15.94 3.20
N LEU A 319 -6.23 14.76 2.57
CA LEU A 319 -5.70 14.57 1.21
C LEU A 319 -6.46 15.38 0.15
N LEU A 320 -7.73 15.64 0.38
CA LEU A 320 -8.60 16.41 -0.51
C LEU A 320 -8.66 17.90 -0.15
N GLU A 321 -7.82 18.35 0.79
CA GLU A 321 -7.76 19.75 1.27
C GLU A 321 -9.08 20.25 1.89
N LEU A 322 -9.90 19.33 2.42
CA LEU A 322 -11.14 19.60 3.14
C LEU A 322 -10.83 19.89 4.62
N HIS A 323 -10.13 20.99 4.88
CA HIS A 323 -9.55 21.29 6.19
C HIS A 323 -10.59 21.50 7.31
N GLN A 324 -11.77 22.03 6.98
CA GLN A 324 -12.86 22.21 7.94
C GLN A 324 -13.39 20.84 8.40
N GLU A 325 -13.68 19.94 7.47
CA GLU A 325 -14.14 18.59 7.78
C GLU A 325 -13.10 17.80 8.59
N VAL A 326 -11.80 17.98 8.31
CA VAL A 326 -10.72 17.39 9.12
C VAL A 326 -10.82 17.84 10.58
N HIS A 327 -11.00 19.13 10.82
CA HIS A 327 -11.09 19.69 12.16
C HIS A 327 -12.32 19.14 12.90
N ASP A 328 -13.48 19.18 12.24
CA ASP A 328 -14.76 18.78 12.85
C ASP A 328 -14.81 17.28 13.12
N LEU A 329 -14.29 16.45 12.22
CA LEU A 329 -14.17 15.00 12.42
C LEU A 329 -13.18 14.66 13.53
N PHE A 330 -12.06 15.37 13.66
CA PHE A 330 -11.08 15.07 14.70
C PHE A 330 -11.59 15.42 16.10
N ALA A 331 -12.38 16.49 16.24
CA ALA A 331 -12.89 16.97 17.53
C ALA A 331 -13.79 15.95 18.26
N ILE A 332 -14.35 14.99 17.52
CA ILE A 332 -15.29 13.99 18.04
C ILE A 332 -14.64 12.63 18.29
N ILE A 333 -13.36 12.42 17.92
CA ILE A 333 -12.66 11.14 18.07
C ILE A 333 -12.30 10.89 19.53
N ASP A 334 -12.74 9.75 20.08
CA ASP A 334 -12.32 9.29 21.39
C ASP A 334 -10.92 8.67 21.31
N ARG A 335 -9.95 9.31 21.98
CA ARG A 335 -8.56 8.86 22.04
C ARG A 335 -8.41 7.45 22.64
N SER A 336 -9.29 7.06 23.57
CA SER A 336 -9.21 5.77 24.24
C SER A 336 -9.72 4.62 23.39
N ALA A 337 -10.52 4.92 22.36
CA ALA A 337 -11.12 3.96 21.43
C ALA A 337 -10.28 3.71 20.17
N VAL A 338 -9.09 4.33 20.05
CA VAL A 338 -8.23 4.24 18.87
C VAL A 338 -6.83 3.82 19.27
N ASP A 339 -6.18 3.03 18.42
CA ASP A 339 -4.75 2.76 18.54
C ASP A 339 -3.93 4.05 18.76
N PRO A 340 -3.02 4.10 19.77
CA PRO A 340 -2.28 5.31 20.10
C PRO A 340 -1.44 5.88 18.96
N TRP A 341 -0.91 5.04 18.07
CA TRP A 341 -0.12 5.48 16.93
C TRP A 341 -1.04 6.12 15.87
N LEU A 342 -2.18 5.50 15.56
CA LEU A 342 -3.16 6.03 14.63
C LEU A 342 -3.69 7.39 15.11
N TYR A 343 -4.09 7.49 16.38
CA TYR A 343 -4.57 8.76 16.96
C TYR A 343 -3.51 9.87 16.86
N LYS A 344 -2.25 9.58 17.22
CA LYS A 344 -1.16 10.57 17.17
C LYS A 344 -0.90 11.07 15.75
N ARG A 345 -1.01 10.19 14.75
CA ARG A 345 -0.91 10.55 13.33
C ARG A 345 -2.07 11.46 12.91
N THR A 346 -3.31 11.08 13.22
CA THR A 346 -4.52 11.85 12.91
C THR A 346 -4.50 13.23 13.56
N ALA A 347 -4.08 13.31 14.83
CA ALA A 347 -3.93 14.57 15.57
C ALA A 347 -2.95 15.54 14.92
N ARG A 348 -1.86 15.03 14.30
CA ARG A 348 -0.92 15.88 13.57
C ARG A 348 -1.55 16.50 12.33
N LEU A 349 -2.35 15.73 11.59
CA LEU A 349 -3.05 16.23 10.40
C LEU A 349 -4.10 17.27 10.78
N ALA A 350 -4.86 17.03 11.85
CA ALA A 350 -5.84 17.97 12.37
C ALA A 350 -5.21 19.32 12.76
N ARG A 351 -4.03 19.30 13.42
CA ARG A 351 -3.28 20.52 13.74
C ARG A 351 -2.86 21.30 12.48
N LEU A 352 -2.38 20.60 11.45
CA LEU A 352 -1.99 21.24 10.18
C LEU A 352 -3.20 21.85 9.47
N SER A 353 -4.34 21.15 9.44
CA SER A 353 -5.58 21.69 8.88
C SER A 353 -6.09 22.90 9.65
N ALA A 354 -5.99 22.91 10.99
CA ALA A 354 -6.42 24.06 11.80
C ALA A 354 -5.62 25.34 11.48
N MET A 355 -4.32 25.20 11.19
CA MET A 355 -3.50 26.32 10.72
C MET A 355 -3.98 26.84 9.36
N LYS A 356 -4.43 25.95 8.47
CA LYS A 356 -4.93 26.30 7.13
C LYS A 356 -6.32 26.95 7.13
N VAL A 357 -7.16 26.65 8.11
CA VAL A 357 -8.49 27.30 8.26
C VAL A 357 -8.36 28.74 8.79
N SER A 358 -7.24 29.06 9.45
CA SER A 358 -6.99 30.38 10.04
C SER A 358 -6.28 31.36 9.10
N GLU A 359 -5.80 30.88 7.95
CA GLU A 359 -5.21 31.67 6.84
C GLU A 359 -6.32 32.14 5.89
#